data_AF-U9T587-F1
#
_entry.id   AF-U9T587-F1
#
_cell.length_a   1.000
_cell.length_b   1.000
_cell.length_c   1.000
_cell.angle_alpha   90.00
_cell.angle_beta   90.00
_cell.angle_gamma   90.00
#
_symmetry.space_group_name_H-M   'P 1'
#
loop_
_entity.id
_entity.type
_entity.pdbx_description
1 polymer ?
#
loop_
_entity_poly.entity_id
_entity_poly.type
_entity_poly.pdbx_seq_one_letter_code
_entity_poly.pdbx_strand_id
1 'polypeptide(L)'
;MGPILAQNSEIETGGEIIPQFKHIHGTGWSYIIDDLNYTQAKAFGLVLNEMDATKNWENHLINVFKSCYVHFKRKIYEKRYDDILANDMLALLTATSEVEINNLFNKIETKKPEWATFY
;
A
#
# COMPACT_ATOMS: atom_id res chain seq x y z
N MET A 1 19.89 11.67 7.23
CA MET A 1 18.90 11.51 6.14
C MET A 1 17.61 11.12 6.84
N GLY A 2 16.65 12.04 6.95
CA GLY A 2 15.40 11.79 7.69
C GLY A 2 14.44 10.90 6.88
N PRO A 3 13.49 10.22 7.54
CA PRO A 3 12.48 9.44 6.83
C PRO A 3 11.63 10.38 5.96
N ILE A 4 11.55 10.06 4.67
CA ILE A 4 10.71 10.78 3.71
C ILE A 4 9.28 10.29 3.96
N LEU A 5 8.45 11.12 4.59
CA LEU A 5 7.07 10.81 4.88
C LEU A 5 6.21 11.19 3.66
N ALA A 6 5.46 10.22 3.13
CA ALA A 6 4.35 10.48 2.21
C ALA A 6 3.37 11.48 2.83
N GLN A 7 2.86 12.43 2.04
CA GLN A 7 1.90 13.42 2.49
C GLN A 7 0.57 13.20 1.77
N ASN A 8 -0.51 13.10 2.55
CA ASN A 8 -1.86 13.01 2.00
C ASN A 8 -2.39 14.44 1.79
N SER A 9 -2.86 14.74 0.58
CA SER A 9 -3.46 16.04 0.25
C SER A 9 -4.78 15.86 -0.48
N GLU A 10 -5.78 16.65 -0.10
CA GLU A 10 -7.09 16.70 -0.76
C GLU A 10 -7.09 17.79 -1.84
N ILE A 11 -7.62 17.50 -3.03
CA ILE A 11 -7.87 18.50 -4.08
C ILE A 11 -9.37 18.50 -4.38
N GLU A 12 -10.01 19.66 -4.27
CA GLU A 12 -11.39 19.84 -4.72
C GLU A 12 -11.44 20.07 -6.24
N THR A 13 -12.02 19.14 -6.97
CA THR A 13 -12.44 19.36 -8.36
C THR A 13 -13.92 19.02 -8.49
N GLY A 14 -14.76 20.03 -8.74
CA GLY A 14 -16.19 19.82 -9.05
C GLY A 14 -17.05 19.25 -7.91
N GLY A 15 -16.64 19.40 -6.65
CA GLY A 15 -17.41 18.96 -5.48
C GLY A 15 -17.12 17.53 -5.00
N GLU A 16 -16.17 16.82 -5.62
CA GLU A 16 -15.67 15.53 -5.13
C GLU A 16 -14.26 15.69 -4.52
N ILE A 17 -14.09 15.18 -3.30
CA ILE A 17 -12.77 15.01 -2.68
C ILE A 17 -12.18 13.71 -3.20
N ILE A 18 -11.18 13.81 -4.08
CA ILE A 18 -10.41 12.65 -4.54
C ILE A 18 -9.15 12.58 -3.69
N PRO A 19 -8.97 11.53 -2.88
CA PRO A 19 -7.73 11.36 -2.16
C PRO A 19 -6.58 11.02 -3.10
N GLN A 20 -5.44 11.67 -2.87
CA GLN A 20 -4.23 11.48 -3.65
C GLN A 20 -3.07 11.06 -2.76
N PHE A 21 -2.43 9.96 -3.15
CA PHE A 21 -1.13 9.55 -2.64
C PHE A 21 -0.06 10.40 -3.30
N LYS A 22 0.48 11.38 -2.56
CA LYS A 22 1.61 12.19 -3.03
C LYS A 22 2.89 11.74 -2.35
N HIS A 23 3.76 11.15 -3.15
CA HIS A 23 5.18 11.03 -2.83
C HIS A 23 5.89 12.33 -3.26
N ILE A 24 6.99 12.70 -2.59
CA ILE A 24 7.75 13.92 -2.93
C ILE A 24 8.29 13.92 -4.37
N HIS A 25 8.31 12.74 -5.01
CA HIS A 25 8.79 12.54 -6.38
C HIS A 25 7.67 12.21 -7.38
N GLY A 26 6.40 12.14 -6.97
CA GLY A 26 5.23 11.95 -7.84
C GLY A 26 4.00 11.35 -7.14
N THR A 27 3.04 10.84 -7.91
CA THR A 27 1.77 10.32 -7.39
C THR A 27 1.57 8.86 -7.76
N GLY A 28 0.90 8.09 -6.89
CA GLY A 28 0.49 6.70 -7.16
C GLY A 28 1.40 5.64 -6.55
N TRP A 29 0.93 4.38 -6.59
CA TRP A 29 1.53 3.24 -5.89
C TRP A 29 2.94 2.84 -6.38
N SER A 30 3.32 3.19 -7.61
CA SER A 30 4.67 2.91 -8.13
C SER A 30 5.78 3.48 -7.24
N TYR A 31 5.54 4.64 -6.62
CA TYR A 31 6.50 5.24 -5.69
C TYR A 31 6.61 4.48 -4.36
N ILE A 32 5.54 3.83 -3.91
CA ILE A 32 5.56 2.96 -2.71
C ILE A 32 6.43 1.72 -2.98
N ILE A 33 6.35 1.16 -4.19
CA ILE A 33 7.20 0.04 -4.61
C ILE A 33 8.68 0.48 -4.66
N ASP A 34 8.96 1.65 -5.23
CA ASP A 34 10.32 2.20 -5.32
C ASP A 34 10.93 2.52 -3.95
N ASP A 35 10.12 3.06 -3.03
CA ASP A 35 10.54 3.30 -1.65
C ASP A 35 10.83 1.98 -0.93
N LEU A 36 9.97 0.98 -1.04
CA LEU A 36 10.16 -0.29 -0.34
C LEU A 36 11.19 -1.24 -0.99
N ASN A 37 12.21 -0.70 -1.65
CA ASN A 37 13.32 -1.49 -2.19
C ASN A 37 14.08 -2.25 -1.09
N TYR A 38 14.88 -3.23 -1.50
CA TYR A 38 15.60 -4.13 -0.59
C TYR A 38 16.38 -3.39 0.51
N THR A 39 17.02 -2.28 0.18
CA THR A 39 17.83 -1.49 1.13
C THR A 39 16.95 -0.89 2.22
N GLN A 40 15.84 -0.26 1.85
CA GLN A 40 14.90 0.33 2.81
C GLN A 40 14.17 -0.75 3.63
N ALA A 41 13.72 -1.82 2.99
CA ALA A 41 13.09 -2.96 3.66
C ALA A 41 14.03 -3.56 4.71
N LYS A 42 15.30 -3.80 4.34
CA LYS A 42 16.32 -4.29 5.28
C LYS A 42 16.57 -3.34 6.43
N ALA A 43 16.71 -2.04 6.16
CA ALA A 43 16.90 -1.04 7.21
C ALA A 43 15.72 -1.03 8.20
N PHE A 44 14.48 -1.10 7.70
CA PHE A 44 13.29 -1.21 8.54
C PHE A 44 13.29 -2.48 9.39
N GLY A 45 13.57 -3.63 8.78
CA GLY A 45 13.66 -4.90 9.50
C GLY A 45 14.74 -4.90 10.59
N LEU A 46 15.87 -4.23 10.36
CA LEU A 46 16.94 -4.10 11.36
C LEU A 46 16.49 -3.28 12.57
N VAL A 47 15.77 -2.18 12.36
CA VAL A 47 15.15 -1.39 13.44
C VAL A 47 14.15 -2.24 14.24
N LEU A 48 13.33 -3.06 13.58
CA LEU A 48 12.42 -3.99 14.28
C LEU A 48 13.17 -5.06 15.09
N ASN A 49 14.30 -5.54 14.57
CA ASN A 49 15.15 -6.50 15.26
C ASN A 49 15.83 -5.89 16.51
N GLU A 50 16.11 -4.58 16.51
CA GLU A 50 16.56 -3.87 17.73
C GLU A 50 15.48 -3.83 18.81
N MET A 51 14.19 -3.77 18.43
CA MET A 51 13.06 -3.78 19.36
C MET A 51 12.73 -5.18 19.89
N ASP A 52 12.86 -6.20 19.05
CA ASP A 52 12.63 -7.61 19.40
C ASP A 52 13.70 -8.50 18.75
N ALA A 53 14.76 -8.78 19.52
CA ALA A 53 15.88 -9.60 19.06
C ALA A 53 15.57 -11.11 19.00
N THR A 54 14.34 -11.54 19.32
CA THR A 54 13.96 -12.97 19.24
C THR A 54 13.79 -13.47 17.81
N LYS A 55 13.77 -12.56 16.83
CA LYS A 55 13.57 -12.85 15.40
C LYS A 55 14.54 -11.99 14.59
N ASN A 56 15.08 -12.53 13.50
CA ASN A 56 15.89 -11.74 12.57
C ASN A 56 15.02 -10.71 11.81
N TRP A 57 15.70 -9.76 11.16
CA TRP A 57 15.06 -8.69 10.41
C TRP A 57 14.10 -9.20 9.30
N GLU A 58 14.43 -10.31 8.65
CA GLU A 58 13.60 -10.93 7.60
C GLU A 58 12.29 -11.46 8.17
N ASN A 59 12.33 -12.17 9.30
CA ASN A 59 11.14 -12.68 9.97
C ASN A 59 10.22 -11.55 10.45
N HIS A 60 10.80 -10.43 10.91
CA HIS A 60 10.03 -9.23 11.24
C HIS A 60 9.28 -8.67 10.03
N LEU A 61 9.96 -8.51 8.90
CA LEU A 61 9.32 -8.06 7.66
C LEU A 61 8.22 -9.02 7.21
N ILE A 62 8.45 -10.33 7.24
CA ILE A 62 7.44 -11.34 6.91
C ILE A 62 6.19 -11.17 7.80
N ASN A 63 6.37 -10.95 9.10
CA ASN A 63 5.25 -10.76 10.02
C ASN A 63 4.48 -9.46 9.74
N VAL A 64 5.19 -8.36 9.43
CA VAL A 64 4.56 -7.10 9.01
C VAL A 64 3.75 -7.31 7.73
N PHE A 65 4.33 -7.94 6.70
CA PHE A 65 3.61 -8.20 5.44
C PHE A 65 2.40 -9.11 5.64
N LYS A 66 2.49 -10.14 6.48
CA LYS A 66 1.34 -10.97 6.86
C LYS A 66 0.25 -10.16 7.55
N SER A 67 0.61 -9.25 8.45
CA SER A 67 -0.33 -8.36 9.12
C SER A 67 -1.04 -7.44 8.12
N CYS A 68 -0.29 -6.80 7.22
CA CYS A 68 -0.84 -5.97 6.15
C CYS A 68 -1.79 -6.77 5.25
N TYR A 69 -1.40 -7.98 4.85
CA TYR A 69 -2.22 -8.88 4.03
C TYR A 69 -3.55 -9.21 4.71
N VAL A 70 -3.52 -9.61 5.99
CA VAL A 70 -4.74 -9.93 6.76
C VAL A 70 -5.62 -8.70 6.90
N HIS A 71 -5.03 -7.54 7.23
CA HIS A 71 -5.75 -6.29 7.38
C HIS A 71 -6.46 -5.89 6.08
N PHE A 72 -5.75 -5.94 4.96
CA PHE A 72 -6.26 -5.60 3.64
C PHE A 72 -7.46 -6.48 3.25
N LYS A 73 -7.33 -7.81 3.40
CA LYS A 73 -8.45 -8.73 3.15
C LYS A 73 -9.63 -8.43 4.04
N ARG A 74 -9.40 -8.22 5.35
CA ARG A 74 -10.48 -7.92 6.29
C ARG A 74 -11.24 -6.66 5.87
N LYS A 75 -10.52 -5.62 5.44
CA LYS A 75 -11.12 -4.36 4.97
C LYS A 75 -11.99 -4.52 3.73
N ILE A 76 -11.59 -5.36 2.77
CA ILE A 76 -12.41 -5.67 1.60
C ILE A 76 -13.76 -6.27 2.03
N TYR A 77 -13.73 -7.25 2.94
CA TYR A 77 -14.95 -7.88 3.43
C TYR A 77 -15.80 -6.95 4.30
N GLU A 78 -15.19 -6.14 5.16
CA GLU A 78 -15.89 -5.16 6.02
C GLU A 78 -16.67 -4.12 5.20
N LYS A 79 -16.06 -3.62 4.11
CA LYS A 79 -16.62 -2.52 3.30
C LYS A 79 -17.65 -2.97 2.28
N ARG A 80 -17.79 -4.28 2.04
CA ARG A 80 -18.79 -4.85 1.10
C ARG A 80 -18.74 -4.19 -0.29
N TYR A 81 -17.53 -4.05 -0.83
CA TYR A 81 -17.37 -3.63 -2.23
C TYR A 81 -18.11 -4.59 -3.17
N ASP A 82 -18.50 -4.10 -4.35
CA ASP A 82 -19.05 -4.98 -5.37
C ASP A 82 -18.05 -6.06 -5.78
N ASP A 83 -18.55 -7.19 -6.27
CA ASP A 83 -17.74 -8.36 -6.55
C ASP A 83 -16.62 -8.08 -7.57
N ILE A 84 -16.83 -7.18 -8.53
CA ILE A 84 -15.82 -6.84 -9.53
C ILE A 84 -14.66 -6.11 -8.85
N LEU A 85 -14.97 -5.04 -8.10
CA LEU A 85 -13.97 -4.28 -7.36
C LEU A 85 -13.25 -5.13 -6.29
N ALA A 86 -13.99 -5.96 -5.55
CA ALA A 86 -13.41 -6.86 -4.55
C ALA A 86 -12.45 -7.89 -5.19
N ASN A 87 -12.78 -8.43 -6.36
CA ASN A 87 -11.92 -9.36 -7.08
C ASN A 87 -10.65 -8.67 -7.62
N ASP A 88 -10.77 -7.47 -8.20
CA ASP A 88 -9.59 -6.68 -8.63
C ASP A 88 -8.68 -6.36 -7.43
N MET A 89 -9.25 -5.98 -6.28
CA MET A 89 -8.48 -5.74 -5.05
C MET A 89 -7.79 -7.02 -4.54
N LEU A 90 -8.48 -8.16 -4.54
CA LEU A 90 -7.89 -9.44 -4.13
C LEU A 90 -6.79 -9.91 -5.10
N ALA A 91 -6.88 -9.58 -6.39
CA ALA A 91 -5.86 -9.92 -7.38
C ALA A 91 -4.51 -9.22 -7.11
N LEU A 92 -4.50 -8.04 -6.46
CA LEU A 92 -3.26 -7.37 -6.04
C LEU A 92 -2.40 -8.26 -5.13
N LEU A 93 -3.03 -9.15 -4.37
CA LEU A 93 -2.35 -10.04 -3.43
C LEU A 93 -1.58 -11.18 -4.09
N THR A 94 -1.87 -11.45 -5.37
CA THR A 94 -1.26 -12.53 -6.15
C THR A 94 -0.54 -12.03 -7.39
N ALA A 95 -0.62 -10.73 -7.69
CA ALA A 95 0.05 -10.11 -8.81
C ALA A 95 1.58 -10.23 -8.66
N THR A 96 2.27 -10.57 -9.75
CA THR A 96 3.72 -10.86 -9.70
C THR A 96 4.56 -9.92 -10.55
N SER A 97 3.94 -9.09 -11.38
CA SER A 97 4.63 -8.12 -12.23
C SER A 97 4.17 -6.70 -11.93
N GLU A 98 5.08 -5.75 -12.06
CA GLU A 98 4.78 -4.32 -11.90
C GLU A 98 3.68 -3.86 -12.87
N VAL A 99 3.69 -4.36 -14.11
CA VAL A 99 2.67 -4.06 -15.12
C VAL A 99 1.28 -4.53 -14.68
N GLU A 100 1.18 -5.74 -14.13
CA GLU A 100 -0.07 -6.28 -13.61
C GLU A 100 -0.58 -5.47 -12.41
N ILE A 101 0.33 -5.14 -11.48
CA ILE A 101 0.03 -4.32 -10.31
C ILE A 101 -0.50 -2.95 -10.75
N ASN A 102 0.21 -2.26 -11.65
CA ASN A 102 -0.19 -0.95 -12.17
C ASN A 102 -1.57 -0.99 -12.86
N ASN A 103 -1.85 -2.05 -13.64
CA ASN A 103 -3.15 -2.21 -14.28
C ASN A 103 -4.28 -2.41 -13.26
N LEU A 104 -4.05 -3.20 -12.19
CA LEU A 104 -5.03 -3.40 -11.13
C LEU A 104 -5.28 -2.11 -10.35
N PHE A 105 -4.23 -1.37 -9.99
CA PHE A 105 -4.40 -0.06 -9.33
C PHE A 105 -5.21 0.92 -10.18
N ASN A 106 -4.89 1.05 -11.47
CA ASN A 106 -5.66 1.91 -12.37
C ASN A 106 -7.15 1.52 -12.42
N LYS A 107 -7.46 0.22 -12.49
CA LYS A 107 -8.86 -0.25 -12.44
C LYS A 107 -9.54 0.14 -11.14
N ILE A 108 -8.86 -0.06 -10.01
CA ILE A 108 -9.44 0.19 -8.70
C ILE A 108 -9.62 1.70 -8.45
N GLU A 109 -8.64 2.53 -8.79
CA GLU A 109 -8.70 3.99 -8.61
C GLU A 109 -9.87 4.62 -9.37
N THR A 110 -10.21 4.11 -10.56
CA THR A 110 -11.39 4.61 -11.31
C THR A 110 -12.71 4.41 -10.57
N LYS A 111 -12.76 3.52 -9.58
CA LYS A 111 -13.93 3.25 -8.74
C LYS A 111 -13.99 4.11 -7.47
N LYS A 112 -12.98 4.95 -7.23
CA LYS A 112 -12.85 5.84 -6.06
C LYS A 112 -13.20 5.15 -4.73
N PRO A 113 -12.61 3.99 -4.43
CA PRO A 113 -12.96 3.27 -3.21
C PRO A 113 -12.52 4.08 -1.98
N GLU A 114 -13.29 4.02 -0.89
CA GLU A 114 -13.03 4.78 0.34
C GLU A 114 -11.64 4.50 0.98
N TRP A 115 -10.98 3.40 0.63
CA TRP A 115 -9.63 3.12 1.14
C TRP A 115 -8.55 3.95 0.45
N ALA A 116 -8.82 4.50 -0.73
CA ALA A 116 -7.90 5.42 -1.41
C ALA A 116 -7.65 6.69 -0.59
N THR A 117 -8.49 6.97 0.42
CA THR A 117 -8.39 8.09 1.37
C THR A 117 -7.48 7.81 2.56
N PHE A 118 -7.10 6.54 2.80
CA PHE A 118 -6.44 6.12 4.05
C PHE A 118 -4.97 5.73 3.92
N TYR A 119 -4.41 5.81 2.71
CA TYR A 119 -2.98 5.76 2.48
C TYR A 119 -2.58 6.90 1.54
#